data_AF-A0A0J9CFK3-F1
#
_entry.id   AF-A0A0J9CFK3-F1
#
_cell.length_a   1.000
_cell.length_b   1.000
_cell.length_c   1.000
_cell.angle_alpha   90.00
_cell.angle_beta   90.00
_cell.angle_gamma   90.00
#
_symmetry.space_group_name_H-M   'P 1'
#
loop_
_entity.id
_entity.type
_entity.pdbx_description
1 polymer ?
#
loop_
_entity_poly.entity_id
_entity_poly.type
_entity_poly.pdbx_seq_one_letter_code
_entity_poly.pdbx_strand_id
1 'polypeptide(L)'
;MTYIWINPVTESMYESGILDAFLKAHDLDQVRCETDWGRIVKDKYKKLTEESGETVADARCPMASGLVKDVMKVAKIEPILIHCAREISGREDLRDGKKIITTPCRSLADMGNALKLKDTRFVTWNGLLKELGQSPKGKVIESSPIPPGFFKELGFKTESLTGREDIEQYVKGGEWKTVRLVEMLYCHRGCHNGDGVVKDEA
;
A
#
# COMPACT_ATOMS: atom_id res chain seq x y z
N MET A 1 19.07 13.32 11.98
CA MET A 1 18.86 12.76 10.62
C MET A 1 17.41 12.36 10.46
N THR A 2 16.84 12.53 9.27
CA THR A 2 15.47 12.12 8.97
C THR A 2 15.48 11.25 7.74
N TYR A 3 15.13 9.99 7.91
CA TYR A 3 15.02 9.02 6.83
C TYR A 3 13.60 8.98 6.30
N ILE A 4 13.44 8.79 5.01
CA ILE A 4 12.15 8.66 4.36
C ILE A 4 12.11 7.42 3.48
N TRP A 5 11.12 6.57 3.71
CA TRP A 5 10.74 5.53 2.77
C TRP A 5 9.55 6.04 1.96
N ILE A 6 9.72 6.11 0.64
CA ILE A 6 8.67 6.58 -0.26
C ILE A 6 7.93 5.38 -0.84
N ASN A 7 6.61 5.36 -0.70
CA ASN A 7 5.80 4.32 -1.30
C ASN A 7 5.98 4.27 -2.83
N PRO A 8 6.13 3.08 -3.44
CA PRO A 8 6.34 2.96 -4.88
C PRO A 8 5.26 3.62 -5.73
N VAL A 9 4.00 3.63 -5.27
CA VAL A 9 2.90 4.35 -5.96
C VAL A 9 3.21 5.83 -6.02
N THR A 10 3.49 6.44 -4.87
CA THR A 10 3.83 7.86 -4.77
C THR A 10 5.08 8.20 -5.57
N GLU A 11 6.13 7.40 -5.45
CA GLU A 11 7.38 7.63 -6.17
C GLU A 11 7.18 7.65 -7.68
N SER A 12 6.38 6.73 -8.21
CA SER A 12 6.08 6.68 -9.65
C SER A 12 5.33 7.89 -10.18
N MET A 13 4.73 8.71 -9.30
CA MET A 13 4.02 9.94 -9.66
C MET A 13 4.96 11.14 -9.84
N TYR A 14 6.27 10.96 -9.69
CA TYR A 14 7.24 12.03 -9.86
C TYR A 14 8.36 11.61 -10.82
N GLU A 15 8.99 12.60 -11.45
CA GLU A 15 10.28 12.40 -12.12
C GLU A 15 11.38 12.34 -11.06
N SER A 16 12.40 11.51 -11.28
CA SER A 16 13.50 11.31 -10.31
C SER A 16 14.17 12.63 -9.94
N GLY A 17 14.49 13.48 -10.92
CA GLY A 17 15.12 14.78 -10.66
C GLY A 17 14.27 15.73 -9.80
N ILE A 18 12.94 15.69 -9.93
CA ILE A 18 12.04 16.49 -9.09
C ILE A 18 12.02 15.95 -7.67
N LEU A 19 11.93 14.62 -7.52
CA LEU A 19 11.90 13.97 -6.23
C LEU A 19 13.23 14.14 -5.48
N ASP A 20 14.36 13.98 -6.16
CA ASP A 20 15.71 14.16 -5.59
C ASP A 20 15.92 15.61 -5.13
N ALA A 21 15.50 16.60 -5.94
CA ALA A 21 15.57 18.00 -5.57
C ALA A 21 14.72 18.31 -4.33
N PHE A 22 13.50 17.77 -4.27
CA PHE A 22 12.63 17.88 -3.10
C PHE A 22 13.28 17.28 -1.85
N LEU A 23 13.81 16.07 -1.93
CA LEU A 23 14.44 15.39 -0.80
C LEU A 23 15.65 16.17 -0.27
N LYS A 24 16.51 16.64 -1.19
CA LYS A 24 17.68 17.45 -0.85
C LYS A 24 17.31 18.78 -0.21
N ALA A 25 16.26 19.45 -0.68
CA ALA A 25 15.81 20.73 -0.12
C ALA A 25 15.25 20.61 1.32
N HIS A 26 14.93 19.40 1.76
CA HIS A 26 14.33 19.12 3.07
C HIS A 26 15.18 18.25 3.99
N ASP A 27 16.46 18.02 3.66
CA ASP A 27 17.38 17.18 4.42
C ASP A 27 16.76 15.79 4.73
N LEU A 28 16.10 15.21 3.73
CA LEU A 28 15.45 13.90 3.80
C LEU A 28 16.28 12.85 3.08
N ASP A 29 16.77 11.87 3.83
CA ASP A 29 17.56 10.77 3.28
C ASP A 29 16.62 9.63 2.87
N GLN A 30 16.50 9.38 1.55
CA GLN A 30 15.66 8.30 1.06
C GLN A 30 16.28 6.93 1.41
N VAL A 31 15.46 6.05 1.98
CA VAL A 31 15.84 4.68 2.31
C VAL A 31 14.94 3.67 1.59
N ARG A 32 15.48 2.48 1.34
CA ARG A 32 14.79 1.35 0.69
C ARG A 32 14.77 0.15 1.61
N CYS A 33 13.78 -0.72 1.41
CA CYS A 33 13.86 -2.04 2.02
C CYS A 33 14.95 -2.85 1.31
N GLU A 34 15.69 -3.62 2.08
CA GLU A 34 16.61 -4.65 1.60
C GLU A 34 15.84 -5.91 1.22
N THR A 35 14.73 -6.17 1.91
CA THR A 35 13.87 -7.32 1.66
C THR A 35 12.82 -7.01 0.59
N ASP A 36 12.63 -7.93 -0.36
CA ASP A 36 11.47 -7.94 -1.25
C ASP A 36 10.22 -8.41 -0.50
N TRP A 37 9.63 -7.49 0.26
CA TRP A 37 8.37 -7.73 0.98
C TRP A 37 7.18 -7.98 0.04
N GLY A 38 7.23 -7.47 -1.19
CA GLY A 38 6.21 -7.76 -2.19
C GLY A 38 6.15 -9.25 -2.49
N ARG A 39 7.29 -9.85 -2.81
CA ARG A 39 7.42 -11.30 -3.02
C ARG A 39 7.04 -12.09 -1.77
N ILE A 40 7.57 -11.74 -0.59
CA ILE A 40 7.26 -12.48 0.65
C ILE A 40 5.77 -12.46 0.98
N VAL A 41 5.10 -11.31 0.83
CA VAL A 41 3.65 -11.22 1.04
C VAL A 41 2.92 -12.07 0.01
N LYS A 42 3.32 -12.03 -1.27
CA LYS A 42 2.74 -12.86 -2.33
C LYS A 42 2.86 -14.36 -1.98
N ASP A 43 4.02 -14.79 -1.48
CA ASP A 43 4.27 -16.18 -1.06
C ASP A 43 3.41 -16.58 0.15
N LYS A 44 3.19 -15.67 1.11
CA LYS A 44 2.24 -15.92 2.23
C LYS A 44 0.83 -16.15 1.73
N TYR A 45 0.37 -15.36 0.75
CA TYR A 45 -0.95 -15.56 0.14
C TYR A 45 -1.03 -16.87 -0.63
N LYS A 46 0.03 -17.23 -1.38
CA LYS A 46 0.10 -18.52 -2.07
C LYS A 46 -0.11 -19.68 -1.10
N LYS A 47 0.69 -19.74 -0.04
CA LYS A 47 0.59 -20.78 1.00
C LYS A 47 -0.79 -20.81 1.65
N LEU A 48 -1.31 -19.64 2.05
CA LEU A 48 -2.64 -19.53 2.66
C LEU A 48 -3.72 -20.04 1.71
N THR A 49 -3.63 -19.72 0.42
CA THR A 49 -4.63 -20.10 -0.58
C THR A 49 -4.61 -21.61 -0.82
N GLU A 50 -3.43 -22.23 -0.89
CA GLU A 50 -3.23 -23.69 -1.00
C GLU A 50 -3.85 -24.44 0.18
N GLU A 51 -3.67 -23.92 1.40
CA GLU A 51 -4.09 -24.57 2.65
C GLU A 51 -5.56 -24.30 3.04
N SER A 52 -6.14 -23.17 2.64
CA SER A 52 -7.42 -22.68 3.19
C SER A 52 -8.62 -23.57 2.84
N GLY A 53 -8.61 -24.27 1.70
CA GLY A 53 -9.76 -25.02 1.16
C GLY A 53 -10.96 -24.14 0.73
N GLU A 54 -11.06 -22.93 1.28
CA GLU A 54 -12.09 -21.91 1.04
C GLU A 54 -11.52 -20.68 0.30
N THR A 55 -12.41 -19.84 -0.24
CA THR A 55 -12.06 -18.52 -0.78
C THR A 55 -11.46 -17.61 0.30
N VAL A 56 -10.39 -16.91 -0.05
CA VAL A 56 -9.75 -15.91 0.81
C VAL A 56 -9.84 -14.52 0.18
N ALA A 57 -10.15 -13.50 0.99
CA ALA A 57 -10.05 -12.09 0.61
C ALA A 57 -8.68 -11.53 0.99
N ASP A 58 -8.04 -10.76 0.12
CA ASP A 58 -6.80 -10.07 0.46
C ASP A 58 -7.04 -8.88 1.41
N ALA A 59 -6.04 -8.62 2.26
CA ALA A 59 -6.08 -7.64 3.34
C ALA A 59 -5.08 -6.49 3.14
N ARG A 60 -4.47 -6.38 1.95
CA ARG A 60 -3.49 -5.32 1.67
C ARG A 60 -4.12 -3.94 1.64
N CYS A 61 -5.40 -3.85 1.31
CA CYS A 61 -6.21 -2.64 1.43
C CYS A 61 -7.12 -2.73 2.68
N PRO A 62 -6.83 -1.99 3.76
CA PRO A 62 -7.62 -2.07 5.00
C PRO A 62 -9.10 -1.74 4.77
N MET A 63 -9.38 -0.71 3.98
CA MET A 63 -10.74 -0.29 3.66
C MET A 63 -11.53 -1.36 2.91
N ALA A 64 -10.93 -2.00 1.89
CA ALA A 64 -11.59 -3.07 1.14
C ALA A 64 -11.84 -4.31 2.01
N SER A 65 -10.83 -4.73 2.78
CA SER A 65 -10.97 -5.87 3.70
C SER A 65 -12.06 -5.63 4.76
N GLY A 66 -12.23 -4.37 5.19
CA GLY A 66 -13.28 -3.97 6.11
C GLY A 66 -14.70 -4.12 5.56
N LEU A 67 -14.90 -4.03 4.25
CA LEU A 67 -16.20 -4.22 3.60
C LEU A 67 -16.65 -5.69 3.59
N VAL A 68 -15.70 -6.63 3.59
CA VAL A 68 -16.00 -8.05 3.33
C VAL A 68 -15.76 -8.98 4.52
N LYS A 69 -15.17 -8.46 5.63
CA LYS A 69 -14.78 -9.24 6.81
C LYS A 69 -15.90 -10.06 7.45
N ASP A 70 -17.15 -9.61 7.31
CA ASP A 70 -18.33 -10.26 7.89
C ASP A 70 -18.98 -11.26 6.91
N VAL A 71 -18.49 -11.33 5.67
CA VAL A 71 -19.06 -12.18 4.60
C VAL A 71 -18.11 -13.28 4.14
N MET A 72 -16.81 -13.02 4.13
CA MET A 72 -15.80 -14.00 3.70
C MET A 72 -14.53 -13.92 4.55
N LYS A 73 -13.71 -14.96 4.46
CA LYS A 73 -12.45 -15.07 5.20
C LYS A 73 -11.42 -14.08 4.68
N VAL A 74 -11.18 -13.01 5.44
CA VAL A 74 -10.09 -12.06 5.19
C VAL A 74 -8.77 -12.66 5.64
N ALA A 75 -7.75 -12.58 4.77
CA ALA A 75 -6.40 -13.04 5.07
C ALA A 75 -5.81 -12.28 6.27
N LYS A 76 -5.29 -13.02 7.25
CA LYS A 76 -4.52 -12.44 8.37
C LYS A 76 -3.07 -12.17 7.97
N ILE A 77 -2.87 -11.47 6.85
CA ILE A 77 -1.55 -11.11 6.30
C ILE A 77 -1.46 -9.58 6.28
N GLU A 78 -0.46 -9.03 6.96
CA GLU A 78 -0.24 -7.57 7.00
C GLU A 78 0.03 -7.01 5.58
N PRO A 79 -0.38 -5.75 5.30
CA PRO A 79 -0.01 -5.06 4.07
C PRO A 79 1.51 -4.96 3.90
N ILE A 80 1.98 -4.95 2.66
CA ILE A 80 3.41 -4.80 2.30
C ILE A 80 4.03 -3.58 3.00
N LEU A 81 3.30 -2.46 3.05
CA LEU A 81 3.72 -1.24 3.74
C LEU A 81 4.14 -1.47 5.19
N ILE A 82 3.39 -2.30 5.92
CA ILE A 82 3.65 -2.56 7.33
C ILE A 82 4.92 -3.39 7.49
N HIS A 83 5.12 -4.38 6.62
CA HIS A 83 6.36 -5.14 6.59
C HIS A 83 7.58 -4.26 6.30
N CYS A 84 7.48 -3.40 5.28
CA CYS A 84 8.52 -2.42 4.95
C CYS A 84 8.84 -1.52 6.16
N ALA A 85 7.82 -0.98 6.81
CA ALA A 85 8.00 -0.08 7.94
C ALA A 85 8.66 -0.75 9.15
N ARG A 86 8.33 -2.03 9.43
CA ARG A 86 8.98 -2.81 10.50
C ARG A 86 10.46 -3.01 10.22
N GLU A 87 10.82 -3.31 8.96
CA GLU A 87 12.22 -3.42 8.56
C GLU A 87 12.94 -2.08 8.75
N ILE A 88 12.43 -1.00 8.15
CA ILE A 88 13.06 0.32 8.21
C ILE A 88 13.18 0.84 9.66
N SER A 89 12.17 0.58 10.50
CA SER A 89 12.22 0.95 11.93
C SER A 89 13.25 0.15 12.72
N GLY A 90 13.43 -1.13 12.38
CA GLY A 90 14.33 -2.06 13.07
C GLY A 90 15.77 -2.07 12.57
N ARG A 91 16.08 -1.36 11.48
CA ARG A 91 17.41 -1.29 10.87
C ARG A 91 18.40 -0.55 11.76
N GLU A 92 19.53 -1.21 12.03
CA GLU A 92 20.57 -0.71 12.93
C GLU A 92 21.30 0.51 12.36
N ASP A 93 21.52 0.52 11.05
CA ASP A 93 22.18 1.62 10.33
C ASP A 93 21.33 2.90 10.29
N LEU A 94 20.04 2.81 10.62
CA LEU A 94 19.10 3.94 10.65
C LEU A 94 18.75 4.37 12.09
N ARG A 95 19.34 3.75 13.12
CA ARG A 95 18.90 3.87 14.53
C ARG A 95 18.95 5.28 15.12
N ASP A 96 19.76 6.17 14.56
CA ASP A 96 20.03 7.53 15.03
C ASP A 96 19.09 8.60 14.46
N GLY A 97 18.24 8.23 13.50
CA GLY A 97 17.32 9.13 12.82
C GLY A 97 15.84 8.87 13.12
N LYS A 98 15.00 9.87 12.82
CA LYS A 98 13.55 9.69 12.71
C LYS A 98 13.22 9.08 11.34
N LYS A 99 12.16 8.29 11.25
CA LYS A 99 11.73 7.62 10.02
C LYS A 99 10.33 8.10 9.62
N ILE A 100 10.20 8.48 8.35
CA ILE A 100 8.93 8.81 7.73
C ILE A 100 8.60 7.71 6.73
N ILE A 101 7.47 7.05 6.93
CA ILE A 101 6.92 6.08 5.98
C ILE A 101 5.78 6.76 5.24
N THR A 102 5.93 7.00 3.94
CA THR A 102 4.84 7.60 3.15
C THR A 102 3.87 6.54 2.65
N THR A 103 2.63 6.94 2.41
CA THR A 103 1.60 6.08 1.84
C THR A 103 0.62 6.89 1.00
N PRO A 104 0.06 6.32 -0.08
CA PRO A 104 -1.01 6.96 -0.85
C PRO A 104 -2.39 6.88 -0.15
N CYS A 105 -2.47 6.34 1.07
CA CYS A 105 -3.73 6.05 1.75
C CYS A 105 -3.70 6.44 3.23
N ARG A 106 -4.68 7.25 3.68
CA ARG A 106 -4.84 7.68 5.07
C ARG A 106 -5.07 6.51 6.02
N SER A 107 -5.95 5.57 5.64
CA SER A 107 -6.25 4.38 6.44
C SER A 107 -5.01 3.52 6.71
N LEU A 108 -4.11 3.39 5.72
CA LEU A 108 -2.82 2.72 5.90
C LEU A 108 -1.87 3.51 6.80
N ALA A 109 -1.89 4.85 6.73
CA ALA A 109 -1.11 5.67 7.65
C ALA A 109 -1.58 5.51 9.09
N ASP A 110 -2.90 5.48 9.32
CA ASP A 110 -3.49 5.28 10.64
C ASP A 110 -3.16 3.89 11.20
N MET A 111 -3.31 2.85 10.37
CA MET A 111 -2.91 1.48 10.72
C MET A 111 -1.42 1.42 11.12
N GLY A 112 -0.53 2.05 10.34
CA GLY A 112 0.89 2.09 10.64
C GLY A 112 1.22 2.83 11.94
N ASN A 113 0.64 4.01 12.15
CA ASN A 113 0.84 4.80 13.36
C ASN A 113 0.32 4.08 14.62
N ALA A 114 -0.73 3.27 14.50
CA ALA A 114 -1.23 2.45 15.60
C ALA A 114 -0.23 1.41 16.10
N LEU A 115 0.76 1.01 15.27
CA LEU A 115 1.83 0.09 15.66
C LEU A 115 2.86 0.70 16.62
N LYS A 116 2.92 2.04 16.72
CA LYS A 116 3.87 2.78 17.58
C LYS A 116 5.32 2.33 17.38
N LEU A 117 5.72 2.16 16.13
CA LEU A 117 7.10 1.79 15.78
C LEU A 117 8.08 2.87 16.26
N LYS A 118 9.25 2.43 16.74
CA LYS A 118 10.25 3.31 17.36
C LYS A 118 10.74 4.35 16.36
N ASP A 119 10.68 5.62 16.75
CA ASP A 119 11.11 6.78 15.97
C ASP A 119 10.53 6.84 14.55
N THR A 120 9.40 6.17 14.32
CA THR A 120 8.79 6.00 13.01
C THR A 120 7.38 6.55 13.02
N ARG A 121 7.06 7.39 12.04
CA ARG A 121 5.69 7.85 11.77
C ARG A 121 5.27 7.53 10.35
N PHE A 122 3.98 7.32 10.18
CA PHE A 122 3.37 7.14 8.88
C PHE A 122 2.61 8.41 8.49
N VAL A 123 2.77 8.84 7.25
CA VAL A 123 2.13 10.05 6.74
C VAL A 123 1.63 9.81 5.32
N THR A 124 0.53 10.44 4.96
CA THR A 124 0.12 10.49 3.55
C THR A 124 1.07 11.38 2.77
N TRP A 125 1.26 11.12 1.48
CA TRP A 125 2.13 11.97 0.66
C TRP A 125 1.65 13.43 0.62
N ASN A 126 0.36 13.65 0.33
CA ASN A 126 -0.22 14.99 0.38
C ASN A 126 -0.14 15.64 1.77
N GLY A 127 -0.19 14.85 2.84
CA GLY A 127 -0.03 15.30 4.21
C GLY A 127 1.38 15.81 4.46
N LEU A 128 2.39 15.06 4.01
CA LEU A 128 3.80 15.47 4.10
C LEU A 128 4.06 16.75 3.30
N LEU A 129 3.55 16.84 2.07
CA LEU A 129 3.67 18.04 1.24
C LEU A 129 3.05 19.27 1.91
N LYS A 130 1.86 19.10 2.51
CA LYS A 130 1.21 20.16 3.28
C LYS A 130 2.01 20.57 4.52
N GLU A 131 2.56 19.61 5.26
CA GLU A 131 3.44 19.87 6.42
C GLU A 131 4.68 20.70 6.03
N LEU A 132 5.23 20.46 4.84
CA LEU A 132 6.44 21.12 4.33
C LEU A 132 6.14 22.40 3.50
N GLY A 133 4.86 22.71 3.26
CA GLY A 133 4.45 23.83 2.41
C GLY A 133 4.91 23.70 0.95
N GLN A 134 4.94 22.47 0.42
CA GLN A 134 5.47 22.17 -0.90
C GLN A 134 4.39 21.65 -1.87
N SER A 135 4.63 21.92 -3.15
CA SER A 135 3.81 21.41 -4.26
C SER A 135 4.71 21.03 -5.44
N PRO A 136 5.57 19.99 -5.32
CA PRO A 136 6.39 19.56 -6.44
C PRO A 136 5.50 19.12 -7.59
N LYS A 137 5.92 19.43 -8.83
CA LYS A 137 5.18 19.04 -10.02
C LYS A 137 5.18 17.52 -10.17
N GLY A 138 4.02 16.90 -10.05
CA GLY A 138 3.82 15.48 -10.30
C GLY A 138 3.62 15.18 -11.78
N LYS A 139 3.42 13.90 -12.08
CA LYS A 139 2.89 13.41 -13.34
C LYS A 139 1.69 12.50 -13.07
N VAL A 140 0.72 12.57 -13.97
CA VAL A 140 -0.41 11.63 -13.99
C VAL A 140 0.10 10.26 -14.42
N ILE A 141 -0.32 9.24 -13.67
CA ILE A 141 -0.06 7.85 -14.01
C ILE A 141 -1.38 7.16 -14.34
N GLU A 142 -1.43 6.49 -15.49
CA GLU A 142 -2.63 5.76 -15.94
C GLU A 142 -2.79 4.42 -15.22
N SER A 143 -1.71 3.88 -14.66
CA SER A 143 -1.70 2.62 -13.92
C SER A 143 -0.93 2.75 -12.62
N SER A 144 -1.44 2.11 -11.56
CA SER A 144 -0.70 2.00 -10.31
C SER A 144 0.52 1.08 -10.51
N PRO A 145 1.69 1.38 -9.92
CA PRO A 145 2.80 0.43 -9.84
C PRO A 145 2.44 -0.85 -9.07
N ILE A 146 1.38 -0.79 -8.25
CA ILE A 146 0.73 -1.94 -7.64
C ILE A 146 -0.66 -2.07 -8.27
N PRO A 147 -0.73 -2.51 -9.54
CA PRO A 147 -2.01 -2.64 -10.21
C PRO A 147 -2.79 -3.84 -9.63
N PRO A 148 -4.11 -3.88 -9.82
CA PRO A 148 -4.86 -5.13 -9.71
C PRO A 148 -4.18 -6.23 -10.54
N GLY A 149 -4.18 -7.47 -10.05
CA GLY A 149 -3.46 -8.59 -10.66
C GLY A 149 -2.15 -8.93 -9.95
N PHE A 150 -1.92 -8.44 -8.74
CA PHE A 150 -0.74 -8.80 -7.93
C PHE A 150 -0.60 -10.32 -7.74
N PHE A 151 -1.74 -11.03 -7.71
CA PHE A 151 -1.78 -12.48 -7.54
C PHE A 151 -1.94 -13.26 -8.86
N LYS A 152 -1.98 -12.59 -10.01
CA LYS A 152 -2.23 -13.22 -11.32
C LYS A 152 -1.25 -14.35 -11.64
N GLU A 153 0.00 -14.19 -11.26
CA GLU A 153 1.08 -15.17 -11.48
C GLU A 153 0.98 -16.42 -10.59
N LEU A 154 0.10 -16.42 -9.58
CA LEU A 154 -0.04 -17.57 -8.67
C LEU A 154 -0.83 -18.73 -9.29
N GLY A 155 -1.51 -18.52 -10.42
CA GLY A 155 -2.26 -19.56 -11.12
C GLY A 155 -3.57 -19.99 -10.43
N PHE A 156 -3.97 -19.33 -9.34
CA PHE A 156 -5.29 -19.54 -8.74
C PHE A 156 -6.37 -18.81 -9.53
N LYS A 157 -7.58 -19.39 -9.55
CA LYS A 157 -8.77 -18.65 -9.98
C LYS A 157 -8.97 -17.48 -9.02
N THR A 158 -8.66 -16.28 -9.48
CA THR A 158 -8.58 -15.06 -8.69
C THR A 158 -9.48 -14.01 -9.33
N GLU A 159 -10.27 -13.33 -8.52
CA GLU A 159 -11.00 -12.13 -8.95
C GLU A 159 -10.27 -10.88 -8.48
N SER A 160 -10.24 -9.83 -9.30
CA SER A 160 -9.56 -8.57 -8.97
C SER A 160 -10.51 -7.38 -9.08
N LEU A 161 -10.88 -6.82 -7.94
CA LEU A 161 -11.90 -5.80 -7.80
C LEU A 161 -11.28 -4.47 -7.39
N THR A 162 -11.78 -3.37 -7.96
CA THR A 162 -11.40 -2.02 -7.52
C THR A 162 -12.61 -1.12 -7.40
N GLY A 163 -12.66 -0.30 -6.36
CA GLY A 163 -13.81 0.55 -6.09
C GLY A 163 -14.78 -0.09 -5.11
N ARG A 164 -15.37 0.74 -4.25
CA ARG A 164 -16.27 0.29 -3.20
C ARG A 164 -17.49 -0.42 -3.76
N GLU A 165 -18.13 0.17 -4.77
CA GLU A 165 -19.39 -0.29 -5.33
C GLU A 165 -19.23 -1.68 -5.94
N ASP A 166 -18.17 -1.90 -6.72
CA ASP A 166 -17.87 -3.19 -7.37
C ASP A 166 -17.59 -4.29 -6.33
N ILE A 167 -16.83 -3.96 -5.27
CA ILE A 167 -16.57 -4.90 -4.16
C ILE A 167 -17.89 -5.28 -3.48
N GLU A 168 -18.73 -4.31 -3.11
CA GLU A 168 -19.99 -4.59 -2.43
C GLU A 168 -20.97 -5.38 -3.32
N GLN A 169 -21.05 -5.08 -4.62
CA GLN A 169 -21.91 -5.78 -5.56
C GLN A 169 -21.46 -7.24 -5.75
N TYR A 170 -20.16 -7.47 -5.97
CA TYR A 170 -19.60 -8.81 -6.13
C TYR A 170 -19.86 -9.71 -4.91
N VAL A 171 -19.68 -9.14 -3.71
CA VAL A 171 -19.91 -9.84 -2.44
C VAL A 171 -21.38 -10.21 -2.26
N LYS A 172 -22.30 -9.27 -2.58
CA LYS A 172 -23.76 -9.51 -2.55
C LYS A 172 -24.20 -10.57 -3.56
N GLY A 173 -23.56 -10.63 -4.72
CA GLY A 173 -23.85 -11.62 -5.77
C GLY A 173 -23.43 -13.05 -5.40
N GLY A 174 -22.51 -13.23 -4.44
CA GLY A 174 -22.06 -14.55 -3.99
C GLY A 174 -21.07 -15.25 -4.92
N GLU A 175 -20.67 -14.59 -6.02
CA GLU A 175 -19.73 -15.12 -7.03
C GLU A 175 -18.36 -15.47 -6.45
N TRP A 176 -17.98 -14.80 -5.36
CA TRP A 176 -16.75 -15.04 -4.61
C TRP A 176 -16.57 -16.50 -4.19
N LYS A 177 -17.65 -17.26 -3.97
CA LYS A 177 -17.59 -18.68 -3.62
C LYS A 177 -17.01 -19.56 -4.72
N THR A 178 -16.88 -19.03 -5.94
CA THR A 178 -16.38 -19.77 -7.10
C THR A 178 -14.90 -19.52 -7.38
N VAL A 179 -14.24 -18.64 -6.62
CA VAL A 179 -12.81 -18.29 -6.77
C VAL A 179 -12.03 -18.68 -5.52
N ARG A 180 -10.71 -18.76 -5.63
CA ARG A 180 -9.82 -19.14 -4.53
C ARG A 180 -9.29 -17.92 -3.77
N LEU A 181 -9.15 -16.80 -4.48
CA LEU A 181 -8.63 -15.56 -3.93
C LEU A 181 -9.41 -14.37 -4.51
N VAL A 182 -9.76 -13.41 -3.68
CA VAL A 182 -10.36 -12.14 -4.09
C VAL A 182 -9.35 -11.04 -3.76
N GLU A 183 -8.79 -10.43 -4.81
CA GLU A 183 -7.96 -9.23 -4.72
C GLU A 183 -8.84 -7.99 -4.75
N MET A 184 -8.63 -7.06 -3.83
CA MET A 184 -9.49 -5.90 -3.66
C MET A 184 -8.70 -4.63 -3.35
N LEU A 185 -9.02 -3.55 -4.06
CA LEU A 185 -8.55 -2.20 -3.75
C LEU A 185 -9.76 -1.27 -3.60
N TYR A 186 -9.88 -0.59 -2.47
CA TYR A 186 -11.02 0.31 -2.22
C TYR A 186 -11.06 1.49 -3.21
N CYS A 187 -9.90 2.01 -3.57
CA CYS A 187 -9.78 3.08 -4.56
C CYS A 187 -9.99 2.52 -5.97
N HIS A 188 -10.86 3.15 -6.75
CA HIS A 188 -11.09 2.78 -8.14
C HIS A 188 -9.79 2.85 -8.96
N ARG A 189 -9.51 1.80 -9.75
CA ARG A 189 -8.25 1.59 -10.51
C ARG A 189 -6.97 1.54 -9.66
N GLY A 190 -7.06 1.51 -8.33
CA GLY A 190 -5.96 1.28 -7.42
C GLY A 190 -5.46 2.51 -6.66
N CYS A 191 -4.37 2.33 -5.91
CA CYS A 191 -3.94 3.26 -4.85
C CYS A 191 -3.45 4.62 -5.36
N HIS A 192 -3.13 4.77 -6.65
CA HIS A 192 -2.76 6.07 -7.23
C HIS A 192 -3.93 7.08 -7.22
N ASN A 193 -5.17 6.62 -7.02
CA ASN A 193 -6.35 7.47 -6.80
C ASN A 193 -6.69 7.65 -5.31
N GLY A 194 -5.78 7.22 -4.43
CA GLY A 194 -5.95 7.27 -2.98
C GLY A 194 -6.14 8.68 -2.43
N ASP A 195 -6.67 8.75 -1.22
CA ASP A 195 -6.87 10.00 -0.48
C ASP A 195 -5.57 10.60 0.06
N GLY A 196 -4.46 9.87 -0.05
CA GLY A 196 -3.14 10.28 0.44
C GLY A 196 -2.18 10.80 -0.63
N VAL A 197 -2.60 10.92 -1.89
CA VAL A 197 -1.78 11.48 -2.97
C VAL A 197 -2.26 12.87 -3.40
N VAL A 198 -1.44 13.56 -4.18
CA VAL A 198 -1.88 14.76 -4.91
C VAL A 198 -2.61 14.30 -6.16
N LYS A 199 -3.80 14.85 -6.39
CA LYS A 199 -4.51 14.72 -7.66
C LYS A 199 -4.27 16.03 -8.39
N ASP A 200 -3.60 16.00 -9.53
CA ASP A 200 -3.62 17.17 -10.40
C ASP A 200 -5.08 17.33 -10.86
N GLU A 201 -5.68 18.48 -10.56
CA GLU A 201 -6.91 18.89 -11.23
C GLU A 201 -6.53 19.07 -12.71
N ALA A 202 -7.06 18.20 -13.56
CA ALA A 202 -6.91 18.30 -15.01
C ALA A 202 -7.62 19.56 -15.54
#